data_AF-J9GHU9-F1
#
_entry.id   AF-J9GHU9-F1
#
_cell.length_a   1.000
_cell.length_b   1.000
_cell.length_c   1.000
_cell.angle_alpha   90.00
_cell.angle_beta   90.00
_cell.angle_gamma   90.00
#
_symmetry.space_group_name_H-M   'P 1'
#
loop_
_entity.id
_entity.type
_entity.pdbx_description
1 polymer ?
#
loop_
_entity_poly.entity_id
_entity_poly.type
_entity_poly.pdbx_seq_one_letter_code
_entity_poly.pdbx_strand_id
1 'polypeptide(L)' 'GAFETSILPFEDCCTIFTPPHPKTRPTLEEIEVAEAGMPGLTELEEKAATNVERIRIELRRSEQNEDLFTL' A
#
# COMPACT_ATOMS: atom_id res chain seq x y z
N GLY A 1 -10.70 12.55 10.93
CA GLY A 1 -9.60 12.45 9.95
C GLY A 1 -8.84 11.15 10.17
N ALA A 2 -7.92 10.78 9.27
CA ALA A 2 -7.21 9.49 9.34
C ALA A 2 -5.81 9.57 9.99
N PHE A 3 -5.40 10.74 10.47
CA PHE A 3 -4.03 11.01 10.96
C PHE A 3 -3.56 10.01 12.01
N GLU A 4 -4.34 9.77 13.07
CA GLU A 4 -3.99 8.86 14.18
C GLU A 4 -3.68 7.43 13.70
N THR A 5 -4.37 6.95 12.67
CA THR A 5 -4.15 5.62 12.10
C THR A 5 -2.94 5.62 11.16
N SER A 6 -2.73 6.68 10.38
CA SER A 6 -1.64 6.77 9.40
C SER A 6 -0.26 6.95 10.01
N ILE A 7 -0.14 7.42 11.26
CA ILE A 7 1.15 7.63 11.95
C ILE A 7 1.63 6.41 12.73
N LEU A 8 0.90 5.29 12.70
CA LEU A 8 1.29 4.09 13.43
C LEU A 8 2.61 3.53 12.88
N PRO A 9 3.53 3.04 13.73
CA PRO A 9 4.89 2.66 13.35
C PRO A 9 4.95 1.25 12.74
N PHE A 10 4.11 0.99 11.75
CA PHE A 10 4.16 -0.25 10.99
C PHE A 10 5.19 -0.16 9.88
N GLU A 11 5.79 -1.31 9.54
CA GLU A 11 6.73 -1.39 8.44
C GLU A 11 5.99 -1.27 7.11
N ASP A 12 6.24 -0.18 6.40
CA ASP A 12 5.64 0.09 5.09
C ASP A 12 6.50 -0.46 3.95
N CYS A 13 5.89 -0.63 2.77
CA CYS A 13 6.57 -1.06 1.55
C CYS A 13 7.80 -0.19 1.21
N CYS A 14 7.77 1.10 1.55
CA CYS A 14 8.87 2.03 1.35
C CYS A 14 10.10 1.70 2.22
N THR A 15 9.93 1.08 3.38
CA THR A 15 11.06 0.68 4.24
C THR A 15 11.73 -0.59 3.72
N ILE A 16 10.95 -1.51 3.14
CA ILE A 16 11.44 -2.82 2.71
C ILE A 16 12.01 -2.77 1.28
N PHE A 17 11.32 -2.09 0.36
CA PHE A 17 11.59 -2.20 -1.08
C PHE A 17 12.32 -1.00 -1.66
N THR A 18 12.43 0.12 -0.94
CA THR A 18 13.11 1.30 -1.48
C THR A 18 14.62 1.05 -1.51
N PRO A 19 15.29 1.16 -2.67
CA PRO A 19 16.74 1.06 -2.72
C PRO A 19 17.41 2.25 -2.02
N PRO A 20 18.65 2.13 -1.51
CA PRO A 20 19.32 3.20 -0.76
C PRO A 20 19.45 4.54 -1.50
N HIS A 21 19.48 4.51 -2.83
CA HIS A 21 19.58 5.69 -3.69
C HIS A 21 18.46 5.66 -4.75
N PRO A 22 17.22 6.05 -4.40
CA PRO A 22 16.11 6.03 -5.35
C PRO A 22 16.29 7.10 -6.41
N LYS A 23 16.04 6.73 -7.67
CA LYS A 23 16.09 7.68 -8.77
C LYS A 23 14.81 8.51 -8.78
N THR A 24 14.94 9.82 -8.57
CA THR A 24 13.79 10.74 -8.47
C THR A 24 13.19 11.14 -9.83
N ARG A 25 13.93 10.92 -10.93
CA ARG A 25 13.52 11.24 -12.30
C ARG A 25 13.96 10.15 -13.28
N PRO A 26 13.32 8.95 -13.28
CA PRO A 26 13.58 7.91 -14.27
C PRO A 26 13.04 8.33 -15.65
N THR A 27 13.66 7.86 -16.72
CA THR A 27 13.10 7.98 -18.08
C THR A 27 12.28 6.72 -18.43
N LEU A 28 11.39 6.81 -19.41
CA LEU A 28 10.58 5.66 -19.82
C LEU A 28 11.44 4.52 -20.37
N GLU A 29 12.44 4.84 -21.19
CA GLU A 29 13.38 3.87 -21.76
C GLU A 29 14.10 3.06 -20.68
N GLU A 30 14.51 3.71 -19.58
CA GLU A 30 15.15 3.01 -18.45
C GLU A 30 14.21 2.05 -17.73
N ILE A 31 12.91 2.41 -17.64
CA ILE A 31 11.89 1.56 -17.03
C ILE A 31 11.62 0.33 -17.90
N GLU A 32 11.42 0.52 -19.20
CA GLU A 32 11.16 -0.58 -20.15
C GLU A 32 12.32 -1.58 -20.18
N VAL A 33 13.57 -1.10 -20.15
CA VAL A 33 14.76 -1.96 -20.07
C VAL A 33 14.82 -2.72 -18.74
N ALA A 34 14.47 -2.06 -17.63
CA ALA A 34 14.43 -2.71 -16.32
C ALA A 34 13.36 -3.81 -16.26
N GLU A 35 12.15 -3.53 -16.73
CA GLU A 35 11.03 -4.49 -16.78
C GLU A 35 11.34 -5.68 -17.70
N ALA A 36 11.94 -5.44 -18.88
CA ALA A 36 12.37 -6.51 -19.78
C ALA A 36 13.43 -7.43 -19.15
N GLY A 37 14.20 -6.92 -18.18
CA GLY A 37 15.17 -7.68 -17.41
C GLY A 37 14.60 -8.49 -16.24
N MET A 38 13.30 -8.35 -15.92
CA MET A 38 12.65 -9.04 -14.81
C MET A 38 12.08 -10.39 -15.25
N PRO A 39 12.67 -11.52 -14.83
CA PRO A 39 12.19 -12.83 -15.23
C PRO A 39 10.83 -13.15 -14.57
N GLY A 40 9.85 -13.52 -15.37
CA GLY A 40 8.54 -13.95 -14.88
C GLY A 40 7.61 -12.81 -14.43
N LEU A 41 7.89 -11.56 -14.84
CA LEU A 41 7.11 -10.39 -14.42
C LEU A 41 5.63 -10.54 -14.80
N THR A 42 5.35 -10.94 -16.04
CA THR A 42 3.98 -11.12 -16.54
C THR A 42 3.19 -12.16 -15.74
N GLU A 43 3.80 -13.29 -15.40
CA GLU A 43 3.16 -14.34 -14.59
C GLU A 43 2.90 -13.87 -13.16
N LEU A 44 3.81 -13.06 -12.59
CA LEU A 44 3.63 -12.46 -11.27
C LEU A 44 2.47 -11.45 -11.25
N GLU A 45 2.34 -10.63 -12.30
CA GLU A 45 1.24 -9.68 -12.45
C GLU A 45 -0.11 -10.40 -12.56
N GLU A 46 -0.20 -11.43 -13.39
CA GLU A 46 -1.42 -12.23 -13.55
C GLU A 46 -1.80 -12.91 -12.22
N LYS A 47 -0.81 -13.47 -11.52
CA LYS A 47 -1.02 -14.07 -10.20
C LYS A 47 -1.51 -13.05 -9.19
N ALA A 48 -0.95 -11.84 -9.17
CA ALA A 48 -1.37 -10.78 -8.26
C ALA A 48 -2.81 -10.33 -8.55
N ALA A 49 -3.15 -10.14 -9.83
CA ALA A 49 -4.49 -9.76 -10.25
C ALA A 49 -5.54 -10.82 -9.93
N THR A 50 -5.20 -12.10 -10.11
CA THR A 50 -6.10 -13.24 -9.84
C THR A 50 -6.38 -13.41 -8.35
N ASN A 51 -5.37 -13.22 -7.50
CA ASN A 51 -5.47 -13.46 -6.06
C ASN A 51 -5.93 -12.22 -5.24
N VAL A 52 -6.44 -11.18 -5.89
CA VAL A 52 -6.86 -9.96 -5.20
C VAL A 52 -8.09 -10.20 -4.31
N GLU A 53 -8.03 -9.75 -3.07
CA GLU A 53 -9.17 -9.74 -2.14
C GLU A 53 -9.97 -8.44 -2.28
N ARG A 54 -11.31 -8.52 -2.18
CA ARG A 54 -12.20 -7.35 -2.24
C ARG A 54 -13.11 -7.33 -1.03
N ILE A 55 -13.02 -6.24 -0.24
CA ILE A 55 -13.84 -6.01 0.95
C ILE A 55 -14.71 -4.78 0.71
N ARG A 56 -16.02 -4.91 0.94
CA ARG A 56 -16.96 -3.78 0.88
C ARG A 56 -17.13 -3.20 2.27
N ILE A 57 -16.79 -1.92 2.42
CA ILE A 57 -16.96 -1.19 3.67
C ILE A 57 -18.19 -0.28 3.55
N GLU A 58 -19.14 -0.46 4.45
CA GLU A 58 -20.31 0.40 4.58
C GLU A 58 -20.15 1.30 5.81
N LEU A 59 -20.33 2.60 5.63
CA LEU A 59 -20.25 3.55 6.73
C LEU A 59 -21.51 3.42 7.60
N ARG A 60 -21.37 2.80 8.76
CA ARG A 60 -22.37 2.89 9.83
C ARG A 60 -22.03 4.06 10.74
N ARG A 61 -23.01 4.94 10.97
CA ARG A 61 -22.90 6.01 11.98
C ARG A 61 -22.87 5.34 13.36
N SER A 62 -21.78 5.49 14.09
CA SER A 62 -21.69 5.04 15.49
C SER A 62 -22.46 6.00 16.38
N GLU A 63 -23.45 5.51 17.12
CA GLU A 63 -24.07 6.27 18.22
C GLU A 63 -23.05 6.44 19.36
N GLN A 64 -23.09 7.61 20.00
CA GLN A 64 -22.11 8.12 20.95
C GLN A 64 -22.09 7.27 22.23
N ASN A 65 -20.91 6.79 22.64
CA ASN A 65 -20.73 6.14 23.95
C ASN A 65 -20.32 7.22 24.97
N GLU A 66 -21.31 7.91 25.55
CA GLU A 66 -21.15 8.93 26.59
C GLU A 66 -20.96 8.34 28.02
N ASP A 67 -20.70 7.04 28.17
CA ASP A 67 -20.62 6.41 29.50
C ASP A 67 -19.19 6.25 30.06
N LEU A 68 -18.15 6.80 29.41
CA LEU A 68 -16.76 6.64 29.87
C LEU A 68 -16.19 7.83 30.66
N PHE A 69 -16.99 8.87 30.96
CA PHE A 69 -16.52 10.07 31.69
C PHE A 69 -17.24 10.36 33.01
N THR A 70 -17.98 9.40 33.57
CA THR A 70 -18.62 9.54 34.90
C THR A 70 -17.95 8.67 35.96
N LEU A 71 -16.71 9.00 36.36
CA LEU A 71 -16.15 8.70 37.69
C LEU A 71 -15.21 9.82 38.14
#